data_AF-A0A0C3EA44-F1
#
_entry.id   AF-A0A0C3EA44-F1
#
_cell.length_a   1.000
_cell.length_b   1.000
_cell.length_c   1.000
_cell.angle_alpha   90.00
_cell.angle_beta   90.00
_cell.angle_gamma   90.00
#
_symmetry.space_group_name_H-M   'P 1'
#
loop_
_entity.id
_entity.type
_entity.pdbx_description
1 polymer ?
#
loop_
_entity_poly.entity_id
_entity_poly.type
_entity_poly.pdbx_seq_one_letter_code
_entity_poly.pdbx_strand_id
1 'polypeptide(L)'
;MTQNTVLWPCLLKLEGDDELIYLPSITELHTECESLIWSKEDYVVDSEGRSFRLRYDNDKRITLNPTDNVLSVEEVTALIQCHEFSQAQRCIIKIQFASVQQAVLALSSQ
;
A
#
# COMPACT_ATOMS: atom_id res chain seq x y z
N MET A 1 -12.67 -21.30 -6.97
CA MET A 1 -13.00 -20.56 -5.74
C MET A 1 -11.71 -19.91 -5.25
N THR A 2 -11.29 -18.82 -5.88
CA THR A 2 -10.07 -18.12 -5.44
C THR A 2 -10.46 -17.25 -4.25
N GLN A 3 -10.10 -17.71 -3.05
CA GLN A 3 -10.16 -16.87 -1.87
C GLN A 3 -9.32 -15.62 -2.16
N ASN A 4 -9.97 -14.47 -2.18
CA ASN A 4 -9.34 -13.20 -2.48
C ASN A 4 -8.62 -12.67 -1.23
N THR A 5 -7.79 -13.53 -0.64
CA THR A 5 -7.08 -13.27 0.62
C THR A 5 -5.96 -12.28 0.35
N VAL A 6 -6.06 -11.11 0.98
CA VAL A 6 -5.02 -10.08 0.96
C VAL A 6 -3.75 -10.64 1.63
N LEU A 7 -2.60 -10.46 0.98
CA LEU A 7 -1.31 -10.92 1.50
C LEU A 7 -0.59 -9.77 2.22
N TRP A 8 -0.57 -9.85 3.54
CA TRP A 8 0.14 -8.92 4.39
C TRP A 8 1.64 -9.26 4.45
N PRO A 9 2.54 -8.26 4.61
CA PRO A 9 2.25 -6.84 4.74
C PRO A 9 1.79 -6.19 3.43
N CYS A 10 1.12 -5.05 3.54
CA CYS A 10 0.62 -4.26 2.42
C CYS A 10 1.08 -2.81 2.54
N LEU A 11 0.91 -2.05 1.45
CA LEU A 11 1.14 -0.61 1.40
C LEU A 11 -0.15 0.11 1.06
N LEU A 12 -0.52 1.12 1.83
CA LEU A 12 -1.60 2.03 1.49
C LEU A 12 -1.01 3.24 0.75
N LYS A 13 -1.49 3.47 -0.47
CA LYS A 13 -1.20 4.67 -1.25
C LYS A 13 -2.37 5.63 -1.16
N LEU A 14 -2.10 6.83 -0.67
CA LEU A 14 -3.05 7.94 -0.66
C LEU A 14 -3.03 8.68 -2.01
N GLU A 15 -4.18 9.06 -2.52
CA GLU A 15 -4.28 9.94 -3.68
C GLU A 15 -3.82 11.35 -3.31
N GLY A 16 -3.04 11.99 -4.20
CA GLY A 16 -2.71 13.42 -4.09
C GLY A 16 -1.44 13.73 -3.31
N ASP A 17 -0.95 12.80 -2.50
CA ASP A 17 0.40 12.84 -1.93
C ASP A 17 1.28 11.75 -2.56
N ASP A 18 2.58 11.76 -2.30
CA ASP A 18 3.50 10.65 -2.59
C ASP A 18 3.65 9.71 -1.38
N GLU A 19 2.94 10.01 -0.27
CA GLU A 19 2.91 9.21 0.94
C GLU A 19 2.45 7.76 0.69
N LEU A 20 3.19 6.85 1.32
CA LEU A 20 2.92 5.43 1.44
C LEU A 20 2.93 5.04 2.92
N ILE A 21 1.90 4.32 3.34
CA ILE A 21 1.77 3.84 4.71
C ILE A 21 1.98 2.33 4.71
N TYR A 22 2.94 1.88 5.50
CA TYR A 22 3.19 0.45 5.70
C TYR A 22 2.16 -0.14 6.64
N LEU A 23 1.52 -1.22 6.20
CA LEU A 23 0.49 -1.91 6.95
C LEU A 23 0.89 -3.38 7.15
N PRO A 24 1.32 -3.79 8.35
CA PRO A 24 1.68 -5.18 8.61
C PRO A 24 0.48 -6.11 8.78
N SER A 25 -0.71 -5.58 9.09
CA SER A 25 -1.95 -6.37 9.17
C SER A 25 -3.20 -5.52 8.92
N ILE A 26 -4.35 -6.20 8.79
CA ILE A 26 -5.66 -5.55 8.67
C ILE A 26 -6.01 -4.69 9.90
N THR A 27 -5.48 -5.04 11.07
CA THR A 27 -5.72 -4.27 12.30
C THR A 27 -5.08 -2.89 12.19
N GLU A 28 -3.82 -2.82 11.76
CA GLU A 28 -3.15 -1.55 11.50
C GLU A 28 -3.87 -0.74 10.43
N LEU A 29 -4.39 -1.35 9.36
CA LEU A 29 -5.21 -0.62 8.37
C LEU A 29 -6.38 0.10 9.05
N HIS A 30 -7.11 -0.60 9.92
CA HIS A 30 -8.23 0.00 10.64
C HIS A 30 -7.79 1.16 11.52
N THR A 31 -6.72 0.97 12.30
CA THR A 31 -6.18 2.01 13.20
C THR A 31 -5.71 3.24 12.43
N GLU A 32 -4.96 3.03 11.35
CA GLU A 32 -4.48 4.10 10.49
C GLU A 32 -5.65 4.88 9.90
N CYS A 33 -6.61 4.19 9.30
CA CYS A 33 -7.79 4.83 8.69
C CYS A 33 -8.78 5.47 9.69
N GLU A 34 -8.69 5.19 10.99
CA GLU A 34 -9.43 5.96 12.01
C GLU A 34 -8.87 7.38 12.17
N SER A 35 -7.57 7.57 11.91
CA SER A 35 -6.88 8.86 12.01
C SER A 35 -6.65 9.53 10.65
N LEU A 36 -6.55 8.74 9.58
CA LEU A 36 -6.28 9.20 8.22
C LEU A 36 -7.55 9.58 7.47
N ILE A 37 -7.47 10.67 6.73
CA ILE A 37 -8.51 11.07 5.77
C ILE A 37 -8.20 10.37 4.46
N TRP A 38 -8.90 9.26 4.23
CA TRP A 38 -8.78 8.48 3.00
C TRP A 38 -9.99 8.69 2.06
N SER A 39 -9.75 8.48 0.78
CA SER A 39 -10.68 8.66 -0.33
C SER A 39 -10.98 7.32 -1.02
N LYS A 40 -11.98 7.31 -1.91
CA LYS A 40 -12.31 6.13 -2.75
C LYS A 40 -11.25 5.86 -3.83
N GLU A 41 -10.37 6.83 -4.06
CA GLU A 41 -9.28 6.75 -5.03
C GLU A 41 -8.02 6.12 -4.44
N ASP A 42 -7.92 6.10 -3.11
CA ASP A 42 -6.85 5.42 -2.38
C ASP A 42 -6.91 3.90 -2.60
N TYR A 43 -5.74 3.29 -2.61
CA TYR A 43 -5.60 1.86 -2.85
C TYR A 43 -4.51 1.24 -1.98
N VAL A 44 -4.71 -0.02 -1.65
CA VAL A 44 -3.76 -0.87 -0.93
C VAL A 44 -3.13 -1.84 -1.90
N VAL A 45 -1.81 -2.00 -1.83
CA VAL A 45 -1.04 -2.97 -2.61
C VAL A 45 -0.53 -4.05 -1.68
N ASP A 46 -0.82 -5.32 -1.98
CA ASP A 46 -0.33 -6.44 -1.19
C ASP A 46 1.10 -6.86 -1.55
N SER A 47 1.66 -7.82 -0.83
CA SER A 47 3.02 -8.32 -1.07
C SER A 47 3.22 -9.02 -2.43
N GLU A 48 2.15 -9.33 -3.16
CA GLU A 48 2.18 -9.86 -4.52
C GLU A 48 1.92 -8.79 -5.60
N GLY A 49 1.69 -7.54 -5.22
CA GLY A 49 1.40 -6.43 -6.12
C GLY A 49 -0.08 -6.28 -6.44
N ARG A 50 -0.97 -7.12 -5.89
CA ARG A 50 -2.41 -6.99 -6.14
C ARG A 50 -2.91 -5.73 -5.48
N SER A 51 -3.70 -4.95 -6.22
CA SER A 51 -4.27 -3.71 -5.68
C SER A 51 -5.72 -3.87 -5.26
N PHE A 52 -6.05 -3.23 -4.14
CA PHE A 52 -7.33 -3.28 -3.48
C PHE A 52 -7.81 -1.87 -3.17
N ARG A 53 -9.07 -1.56 -3.42
CA ARG A 53 -9.67 -0.28 -3.02
C ARG A 53 -10.27 -0.37 -1.64
N LEU A 54 -10.18 0.72 -0.90
CA LEU A 54 -10.83 0.87 0.39
C LEU A 54 -12.32 1.13 0.17
N ARG A 55 -13.16 0.39 0.90
CA ARG A 55 -14.59 0.64 0.97
C ARG A 55 -15.08 0.51 2.40
N TYR A 56 -16.08 1.31 2.74
CA TYR A 56 -16.89 1.05 3.93
C TYR A 56 -17.86 -0.10 3.65
N ASP A 57 -17.85 -1.09 4.52
CA ASP A 57 -18.95 -2.04 4.63
C ASP A 57 -20.16 -1.39 5.32
N ASN A 58 -21.30 -2.07 5.35
CA ASN A 58 -22.53 -1.60 6.01
C ASN A 58 -22.31 -1.28 7.49
N ASP A 59 -21.38 -1.99 8.16
CA ASP A 59 -21.00 -1.75 9.55
C ASP A 59 -19.97 -0.60 9.73
N LYS A 60 -19.76 0.24 8.71
CA LYS A 60 -18.71 1.29 8.68
C LYS A 60 -17.30 0.75 8.93
N ARG A 61 -17.08 -0.54 8.68
CA ARG A 61 -15.76 -1.16 8.75
C ARG A 61 -15.10 -1.05 7.40
N ILE A 62 -13.78 -0.84 7.40
CA ILE A 62 -13.01 -0.76 6.18
C ILE A 62 -12.80 -2.16 5.63
N THR A 63 -13.12 -2.33 4.37
CA THR A 63 -12.92 -3.56 3.63
C THR A 63 -12.10 -3.27 2.39
N LEU A 64 -11.26 -4.23 2.04
CA LEU A 64 -10.43 -4.18 0.85
C LEU A 64 -11.15 -4.93 -0.26
N ASN A 65 -11.56 -4.19 -1.29
CA ASN A 65 -12.13 -4.79 -2.49
C ASN A 65 -11.05 -4.95 -3.54
N PRO A 66 -10.77 -6.18 -4.02
CA PRO A 66 -9.79 -6.38 -5.05
C PRO A 66 -10.17 -5.64 -6.32
N THR A 67 -9.15 -5.21 -7.05
CA THR A 67 -9.30 -4.68 -8.38
C THR A 67 -8.65 -5.63 -9.39
N ASP A 68 -8.99 -5.48 -10.66
CA ASP A 68 -8.32 -6.21 -11.75
C ASP A 68 -6.89 -5.70 -12.02
N ASN A 69 -6.39 -4.76 -11.21
CA ASN A 69 -5.07 -4.17 -11.36
C ASN A 69 -4.05 -4.84 -10.43
N VAL A 70 -2.94 -5.28 -11.02
CA VAL A 70 -1.80 -5.86 -10.29
C VAL A 70 -0.58 -5.05 -10.68
N LEU A 71 0.01 -4.38 -9.69
CA LEU A 71 1.22 -3.59 -9.86
C LEU A 71 2.42 -4.53 -10.02
N SER A 72 3.24 -4.20 -11.00
CA SER A 72 4.57 -4.79 -11.17
C SER A 72 5.53 -4.34 -10.07
N VAL A 73 6.63 -5.09 -9.93
CA VAL A 73 7.73 -4.71 -9.02
C VAL A 73 8.26 -3.31 -9.35
N GLU A 74 8.32 -2.95 -10.63
CA GLU A 74 8.80 -1.65 -11.10
C GLU A 74 7.86 -0.53 -10.64
N GLU A 75 6.55 -0.73 -10.75
CA GLU A 75 5.56 0.24 -10.28
C GLU A 75 5.63 0.43 -8.75
N VAL A 76 5.68 -0.65 -7.98
CA VAL A 76 5.79 -0.55 -6.51
C VAL A 76 7.12 0.10 -6.11
N THR A 77 8.20 -0.21 -6.82
CA THR A 77 9.50 0.44 -6.61
C THR A 77 9.40 1.95 -6.86
N ALA A 78 8.75 2.36 -7.95
CA ALA A 78 8.55 3.78 -8.27
C ALA A 78 7.74 4.50 -7.19
N LEU A 79 6.67 3.87 -6.67
CA LEU A 79 5.89 4.43 -5.57
C LEU A 79 6.77 4.68 -4.33
N ILE A 80 7.60 3.71 -3.95
CA ILE A 80 8.51 3.86 -2.80
C ILE A 80 9.54 4.95 -3.04
N GLN A 81 10.10 5.03 -4.25
CA GLN A 81 11.04 6.09 -4.60
C GLN A 81 10.39 7.47 -4.47
N CYS A 82 9.13 7.64 -4.91
CA CYS A 82 8.39 8.88 -4.74
C CYS A 82 8.16 9.22 -3.26
N HIS A 83 7.72 8.26 -2.44
CA HIS A 83 7.56 8.43 -0.99
C HIS A 83 8.85 8.90 -0.32
N GLU A 84 9.95 8.21 -0.57
CA GLU A 84 11.27 8.54 0.00
C GLU A 84 11.79 9.90 -0.45
N PHE A 85 11.49 10.26 -1.70
CA PHE A 85 11.85 11.56 -2.26
C PHE A 85 11.05 12.69 -1.61
N SER A 86 9.74 12.50 -1.43
CA SER A 86 8.83 13.45 -0.76
C SER A 86 9.22 13.68 0.70
N GLN A 87 9.60 12.61 1.41
CA GLN A 87 10.09 12.66 2.80
C GLN A 87 11.45 13.37 2.96
N ALA A 88 12.12 13.75 1.85
CA ALA A 88 13.45 14.35 1.82
C ALA A 88 14.53 13.58 2.61
N GLN A 89 14.26 12.33 3.01
CA GLN A 89 15.10 11.63 3.96
C GLN A 89 16.35 11.04 3.29
N ARG A 90 16.30 10.67 2.00
CA ARG A 90 17.45 10.09 1.28
C ARG A 90 17.35 10.25 -0.24
N CYS A 91 18.48 10.44 -0.92
CA CYS A 91 18.57 10.38 -2.39
C CYS A 91 18.47 8.92 -2.88
N ILE A 92 17.30 8.29 -2.77
CA ILE A 92 17.06 6.88 -3.11
C ILE A 92 16.62 6.70 -4.58
N ILE A 93 17.24 7.43 -5.51
CA ILE A 93 16.93 7.30 -6.95
C ILE A 93 17.41 5.95 -7.54
N LYS A 94 18.16 5.13 -6.78
CA LYS A 94 18.78 3.88 -7.27
C LYS A 94 18.30 2.59 -6.59
N ILE A 95 17.29 2.61 -5.73
CA ILE A 95 16.77 1.34 -5.19
C ILE A 95 15.96 0.64 -6.27
N GLN A 96 16.33 -0.61 -6.51
CA GLN A 96 15.55 -1.57 -7.27
C GLN A 96 15.30 -2.77 -6.38
N PHE A 97 14.03 -3.16 -6.25
CA PHE A 97 13.65 -4.37 -5.53
C PHE A 97 13.56 -5.54 -6.51
N ALA A 98 13.88 -6.75 -6.05
CA ALA A 98 13.72 -7.95 -6.87
C ALA A 98 12.27 -8.48 -6.85
N SER A 99 11.46 -8.06 -5.87
CA SER A 99 10.05 -8.44 -5.75
C SER A 99 9.23 -7.36 -5.03
N VAL A 100 7.90 -7.38 -5.23
CA VAL A 100 6.97 -6.50 -4.51
C VAL A 100 7.09 -6.73 -3.00
N GLN A 101 7.18 -7.99 -2.56
CA GLN A 101 7.37 -8.30 -1.16
C GLN A 101 8.60 -7.60 -0.54
N GLN A 102 9.75 -7.59 -1.24
CA GLN A 102 10.93 -6.86 -0.76
C GLN A 102 10.70 -5.36 -0.71
N ALA A 103 10.01 -4.82 -1.71
CA ALA A 103 9.64 -3.41 -1.78
C ALA A 103 8.77 -3.00 -0.58
N VAL A 104 7.70 -3.76 -0.31
CA VAL A 104 6.79 -3.55 0.83
C VAL A 104 7.54 -3.64 2.15
N LEU A 105 8.42 -4.65 2.31
CA LEU A 105 9.22 -4.81 3.52
C LEU A 105 10.22 -3.67 3.75
N ALA A 106 10.68 -2.99 2.70
CA ALA A 106 11.61 -1.86 2.86
C ALA A 106 10.99 -0.69 3.64
N LEU A 107 9.67 -0.50 3.55
CA LEU A 107 8.94 0.52 4.31
C LEU A 107 8.64 0.11 5.77
N SER A 108 8.83 -1.17 6.13
CA SER A 108 8.62 -1.63 7.52
C SER A 108 9.61 -1.06 8.54
N SER A 109 10.72 -0.49 8.08
CA SER A 109 11.85 -0.08 8.92
C SER A 109 11.98 1.46 9.05
N GLN A 110 10.91 2.21 8.77
CA GLN A 110 10.87 3.67 8.92
C GLN A 110 10.51 4.10 10.34
#